data_AF-A0A662MME1-F1
#
_entry.id   AF-A0A662MME1-F1
#
_cell.length_a   1.000
_cell.length_b   1.000
_cell.length_c   1.000
_cell.angle_alpha   90.00
_cell.angle_beta   90.00
_cell.angle_gamma   90.00
#
_symmetry.space_group_name_H-M   'P 1'
#
loop_
_entity.id
_entity.type
_entity.pdbx_description
1 polymer ?
#
loop_
_entity_poly.entity_id
_entity_poly.type
_entity_poly.pdbx_seq_one_letter_code
_entity_poly.pdbx_strand_id
1 'polypeptide(L)'
;MEQQESRRPLTYRIYKGMGGKQGCFQFTLSPAYRPGARKEEGAVFIEAAPTIGQNKYDWDNKIIFALGVNDIGTILTGFRTGGFSIYHDPDAQTEQRNTRGKRLELEAGQQPGTFFLRLSEKSGDNVKKVNISLQPSEARILVTLLEAAIPRILAW
;
A
#
# COMPACT_ATOMS: atom_id res chain seq x y z
N MET A 1 30.07 0.04 21.37
CA MET A 1 28.71 -0.37 20.95
C MET A 1 28.01 0.87 20.46
N GLU A 2 28.04 1.13 19.15
CA GLU A 2 27.24 2.20 18.56
C GLU A 2 25.77 1.89 18.83
N GLN A 3 25.08 2.82 19.48
CA GLN A 3 23.62 2.78 19.55
C GLN A 3 23.14 2.93 18.11
N GLN A 4 22.58 1.83 17.57
CA GLN A 4 21.93 1.84 16.28
C GLN A 4 20.75 2.80 16.40
N GLU A 5 20.94 4.05 15.97
CA GLU A 5 19.86 5.03 15.85
C GLU A 5 18.71 4.33 15.14
N SER A 6 17.62 4.12 15.86
CA SER A 6 16.35 3.65 15.32
C SER A 6 15.84 4.73 14.35
N ARG A 7 16.39 4.74 13.13
CA ARG A 7 15.92 5.58 12.04
C ARG A 7 14.48 5.17 11.78
N ARG A 8 13.54 5.98 12.27
CA ARG A 8 12.12 5.80 12.00
C ARG A 8 11.96 5.68 10.49
N PRO A 9 11.26 4.66 9.98
CA PRO A 9 11.11 4.50 8.55
C PRO A 9 10.42 5.73 7.97
N LEU A 10 10.89 6.19 6.81
CA LEU A 10 10.30 7.33 6.12
C LEU A 10 8.91 6.91 5.62
N THR A 11 7.89 7.60 6.10
CA THR A 11 6.48 7.35 5.76
C THR A 11 5.93 8.47 4.88
N TYR A 12 5.29 8.11 3.78
CA TYR A 12 4.45 9.03 3.00
C TYR A 12 2.97 8.78 3.33
N ARG A 13 2.20 9.84 3.59
CA ARG A 13 0.80 9.73 4.01
C ARG A 13 -0.09 10.57 3.12
N ILE A 14 -1.23 10.01 2.75
CA ILE A 14 -2.29 10.69 2.00
C ILE A 14 -3.55 10.64 2.88
N TYR A 15 -4.04 11.82 3.27
CA TYR A 15 -5.23 11.97 4.10
C TYR A 15 -6.39 12.51 3.26
N LYS A 16 -7.56 11.86 3.32
CA LYS A 16 -8.77 12.33 2.64
C LYS A 16 -9.95 12.39 3.60
N GLY A 17 -10.61 13.55 3.64
CA GLY A 17 -11.72 13.88 4.54
C GLY A 17 -13.12 13.63 3.93
N MET A 18 -14.15 14.13 4.62
CA MET A 18 -15.56 13.92 4.27
C MET A 18 -15.96 14.53 2.91
N GLY A 19 -16.78 13.79 2.16
CA GLY A 19 -17.17 14.09 0.77
C GLY A 19 -17.18 12.86 -0.15
N GLY A 20 -17.25 11.64 0.41
CA GLY A 20 -17.27 10.39 -0.36
C GLY A 20 -15.91 9.77 -0.69
N LYS A 21 -14.80 10.32 -0.15
CA LYS A 21 -13.42 9.85 -0.36
C LYS A 21 -12.75 9.67 0.99
N GLN A 22 -13.04 8.56 1.66
CA GLN A 22 -12.89 8.44 3.11
C GLN A 22 -11.76 7.50 3.49
N GLY A 23 -10.66 8.05 3.98
CA GLY A 23 -9.60 7.27 4.61
C GLY A 23 -8.23 7.93 4.52
N CYS A 24 -7.26 7.24 5.11
CA CYS A 24 -5.86 7.56 4.98
C CYS A 24 -5.11 6.35 4.43
N PHE A 25 -4.12 6.59 3.57
CA PHE A 25 -3.13 5.60 3.18
C PHE A 25 -1.75 6.08 3.63
N GLN A 26 -1.01 5.21 4.30
CA GLN A 26 0.38 5.40 4.67
C GLN A 26 1.24 4.38 3.92
N PHE A 27 2.32 4.85 3.30
CA PHE A 27 3.31 4.03 2.61
C PHE A 27 4.62 4.11 3.38
N THR A 28 5.16 2.95 3.74
CA THR A 28 6.36 2.82 4.57
C THR A 28 7.36 1.91 3.89
N LEU A 29 8.55 2.42 3.56
CA LEU A 29 9.62 1.59 3.01
C LEU A 29 10.34 0.84 4.13
N SER A 30 10.35 -0.48 4.03
CA SER A 30 11.30 -1.36 4.73
C SER A 30 12.38 -1.79 3.73
N PRO A 31 13.58 -1.19 3.75
CA PRO A 31 14.64 -1.59 2.83
C PRO A 31 15.07 -3.04 3.10
N ALA A 32 15.67 -3.70 2.11
CA ALA A 32 16.33 -4.97 2.37
C ALA A 32 17.44 -4.77 3.38
N TYR A 33 17.54 -5.72 4.31
CA TYR A 33 18.58 -5.74 5.32
C TYR A 33 19.51 -6.93 5.07
N ARG A 34 20.82 -6.65 5.04
CA ARG A 34 21.86 -7.66 4.86
C ARG A 34 23.00 -7.50 5.88
N PRO A 35 22.79 -7.81 7.17
CA PRO A 35 23.89 -8.04 8.09
C PRO A 35 24.42 -9.48 7.91
N GLY A 36 25.67 -9.64 7.50
CA GLY A 36 26.27 -10.98 7.37
C GLY A 36 25.63 -11.84 6.28
N ALA A 37 25.24 -13.08 6.61
CA ALA A 37 24.83 -14.12 5.64
C ALA A 37 23.31 -14.25 5.41
N ARG A 38 22.45 -13.56 6.17
CA ARG A 38 20.99 -13.65 6.01
C ARG A 38 20.48 -12.48 5.18
N LYS A 39 19.87 -12.78 4.04
CA LYS A 39 19.20 -11.80 3.18
C LYS A 39 17.75 -11.67 3.62
N GLU A 40 17.37 -10.52 4.16
CA GLU A 40 15.97 -10.18 4.37
C GLU A 40 15.47 -9.38 3.17
N GLU A 41 14.35 -9.81 2.58
CA GLU A 41 13.72 -9.09 1.48
C GLU A 41 13.09 -7.80 2.00
N GLY A 42 13.33 -6.69 1.31
CA GLY A 42 12.64 -5.44 1.59
C GLY A 42 11.19 -5.48 1.10
N ALA A 43 10.39 -4.52 1.56
CA ALA A 43 9.03 -4.32 1.09
C ALA A 43 8.59 -2.86 1.27
N VAL A 44 7.57 -2.44 0.53
CA VAL A 44 6.77 -1.26 0.91
C VAL A 44 5.51 -1.73 1.61
N PHE A 45 5.28 -1.26 2.82
CA PHE A 45 4.03 -1.52 3.55
C PHE A 45 3.04 -0.39 3.30
N ILE A 46 1.82 -0.77 2.93
CA ILE A 46 0.65 0.10 2.88
C ILE A 46 -0.17 -0.14 4.14
N GLU A 47 -0.48 0.91 4.87
CA GLU A 47 -1.46 0.91 5.96
C GLU A 47 -2.62 1.82 5.57
N ALA A 48 -3.83 1.28 5.45
CA ALA A 48 -5.02 2.05 5.12
C ALA A 48 -5.99 2.09 6.31
N ALA A 49 -6.31 3.29 6.79
CA ALA A 49 -7.20 3.51 7.94
C ALA A 49 -8.50 4.20 7.49
N PRO A 50 -9.69 3.69 7.92
CA PRO A 50 -10.95 4.35 7.65
C PRO A 50 -11.08 5.67 8.43
N THR A 51 -11.95 6.57 7.97
CA THR A 51 -12.27 7.79 8.70
C THR A 51 -13.29 7.54 9.80
N ILE A 52 -13.12 8.18 10.95
CA ILE A 52 -14.07 8.15 12.09
C ILE A 52 -14.58 9.55 12.45
N GLY A 53 -14.30 10.54 11.60
CA GLY A 53 -14.69 11.93 11.81
C GLY A 53 -13.82 12.87 10.99
N GLN A 54 -14.14 14.17 11.05
CA GLN A 54 -13.38 15.18 10.32
C GLN A 54 -11.90 15.14 10.74
N ASN A 55 -11.03 14.82 9.78
CA ASN A 55 -9.58 14.67 9.98
C ASN A 55 -9.20 13.65 11.07
N LYS A 56 -10.08 12.69 11.38
CA LYS A 56 -9.83 11.60 12.33
C LYS A 56 -9.91 10.26 11.60
N TYR A 57 -8.95 9.39 11.89
CA TYR A 57 -8.78 8.09 11.24
C TYR A 57 -8.56 7.01 12.29
N ASP A 58 -9.19 5.86 12.09
CA ASP A 58 -9.12 4.73 13.00
C ASP A 58 -7.97 3.81 12.59
N TRP A 59 -6.81 4.08 13.18
CA TRP A 59 -5.59 3.30 12.96
C TRP A 59 -5.60 1.95 13.66
N ASP A 60 -6.48 1.73 14.64
CA ASP A 60 -6.63 0.45 15.33
C ASP A 60 -7.32 -0.57 14.42
N ASN A 61 -8.21 -0.09 13.54
CA ASN A 61 -8.91 -0.91 12.54
C ASN A 61 -8.33 -0.79 11.11
N LYS A 62 -7.04 -0.45 10.98
CA LYS A 62 -6.37 -0.33 9.68
C LYS A 62 -6.22 -1.68 8.96
N ILE A 63 -6.12 -1.62 7.63
CA ILE A 63 -5.72 -2.75 6.77
C ILE A 63 -4.25 -2.58 6.40
N ILE A 64 -3.45 -3.65 6.56
CA ILE A 64 -2.02 -3.66 6.19
C ILE A 64 -1.81 -4.52 4.95
N PHE A 65 -1.09 -4.02 3.95
CA PHE A 65 -0.75 -4.72 2.71
C PHE A 65 0.74 -4.57 2.42
N ALA A 66 1.47 -5.66 2.20
CA ALA A 66 2.88 -5.63 1.87
C ALA A 66 3.06 -5.63 0.34
N LEU A 67 4.01 -4.85 -0.18
CA LEU A 67 4.35 -4.83 -1.60
C LEU A 67 5.76 -5.37 -1.79
N GLY A 68 5.88 -6.45 -2.55
CA GLY A 68 7.14 -6.90 -3.12
C GLY A 68 7.48 -6.16 -4.41
N VAL A 69 8.64 -6.49 -5.00
CA VAL A 69 9.10 -5.86 -6.25
C VAL A 69 8.14 -6.08 -7.42
N ASN A 70 7.55 -7.29 -7.52
CA ASN A 70 6.59 -7.61 -8.58
C ASN A 70 5.28 -6.81 -8.42
N ASP A 71 4.79 -6.66 -7.18
CA ASP A 71 3.61 -5.83 -6.92
C ASP A 71 3.87 -4.38 -7.34
N ILE A 72 5.05 -3.84 -7.02
CA ILE A 72 5.47 -2.50 -7.44
C ILE A 72 5.49 -2.38 -8.97
N GLY A 73 6.03 -3.37 -9.68
CA GLY A 73 6.02 -3.39 -11.15
C GLY A 73 4.60 -3.33 -11.74
N THR A 74 3.66 -4.09 -11.17
CA THR A 74 2.23 -4.03 -11.54
C THR A 74 1.64 -2.66 -11.25
N ILE A 75 1.93 -2.07 -10.09
CA ILE A 75 1.45 -0.73 -9.71
C ILE A 75 1.95 0.34 -10.69
N LEU A 76 3.25 0.36 -10.97
CA LEU A 76 3.86 1.34 -11.89
C LEU A 76 3.29 1.23 -13.30
N THR A 77 3.01 0.00 -13.76
CA THR A 77 2.32 -0.22 -15.03
C THR A 77 0.89 0.27 -14.97
N GLY A 78 0.16 -0.04 -13.90
CA GLY A 78 -1.22 0.38 -13.71
C GLY A 78 -1.42 1.89 -13.69
N PHE A 79 -0.49 2.67 -13.12
CA PHE A 79 -0.54 4.13 -13.21
C PHE A 79 -0.42 4.66 -14.65
N ARG A 80 0.26 3.93 -15.54
CA ARG A 80 0.37 4.30 -16.96
C ARG A 80 -0.81 3.82 -17.79
N THR A 81 -1.37 2.66 -17.46
CA THR A 81 -2.45 2.02 -18.23
C THR A 81 -3.86 2.32 -17.72
N GLY A 82 -3.98 3.03 -16.59
CA GLY A 82 -5.26 3.46 -16.03
C GLY A 82 -5.85 2.55 -14.95
N GLY A 83 -5.14 1.51 -14.50
CA GLY A 83 -5.57 0.70 -13.36
C GLY A 83 -4.80 -0.59 -13.15
N PHE A 84 -4.99 -1.19 -11.97
CA PHE A 84 -4.47 -2.50 -11.60
C PHE A 84 -5.34 -3.17 -10.53
N SER A 85 -5.20 -4.48 -10.35
CA SER A 85 -5.76 -5.23 -9.23
C SER A 85 -4.75 -6.28 -8.75
N ILE A 86 -4.36 -6.20 -7.47
CA ILE A 86 -3.42 -7.13 -6.83
C ILE A 86 -4.15 -7.81 -5.68
N TYR A 87 -4.09 -9.14 -5.63
CA TYR A 87 -4.75 -9.94 -4.59
C TYR A 87 -3.74 -10.81 -3.85
N HIS A 88 -3.72 -10.71 -2.53
CA HIS A 88 -2.92 -11.54 -1.64
C HIS A 88 -3.85 -12.44 -0.83
N ASP A 89 -3.67 -13.75 -0.96
CA ASP A 89 -4.37 -14.78 -0.19
C ASP A 89 -3.33 -15.67 0.51
N PRO A 90 -3.22 -15.62 1.85
CA PRO A 90 -2.26 -16.45 2.60
C PRO A 90 -2.58 -17.95 2.48
N ASP A 91 -3.83 -18.30 2.19
CA ASP A 91 -4.33 -19.67 2.14
C ASP A 91 -4.47 -20.16 0.70
N ALA A 92 -3.90 -19.45 -0.28
CA ALA A 92 -4.04 -19.74 -1.72
C ALA A 92 -3.65 -21.18 -2.11
N GLN A 93 -2.70 -21.78 -1.37
CA GLN A 93 -2.20 -23.14 -1.60
C GLN A 93 -2.86 -24.18 -0.69
N THR A 94 -3.96 -23.83 -0.02
CA THR A 94 -4.67 -24.70 0.91
C THR A 94 -6.13 -24.87 0.48
N GLU A 95 -6.86 -25.73 1.17
CA GLU A 95 -8.31 -25.91 0.97
C GLU A 95 -9.13 -24.66 1.35
N GLN A 96 -8.55 -23.75 2.15
CA GLN A 96 -9.19 -22.51 2.61
C GLN A 96 -8.99 -21.33 1.65
N ARG A 97 -8.47 -21.56 0.44
CA ARG A 97 -8.31 -20.52 -0.59
C ARG A 97 -9.60 -19.70 -0.81
N ASN A 98 -9.47 -18.40 -1.03
CA ASN A 98 -10.54 -17.41 -1.23
C ASN A 98 -11.48 -17.15 -0.02
N THR A 99 -11.22 -17.75 1.14
CA THR A 99 -11.99 -17.49 2.37
C THR A 99 -11.52 -16.21 3.08
N ARG A 100 -10.23 -15.89 2.97
CA ARG A 100 -9.63 -14.63 3.42
C ARG A 100 -8.70 -14.07 2.36
N GLY A 101 -8.43 -12.79 2.42
CA GLY A 101 -7.44 -12.18 1.54
C GLY A 101 -7.58 -10.68 1.46
N LYS A 102 -6.59 -10.05 0.84
CA LYS A 102 -6.53 -8.60 0.70
C LYS A 102 -6.41 -8.23 -0.75
N ARG A 103 -7.08 -7.17 -1.16
CA ARG A 103 -7.04 -6.67 -2.53
C ARG A 103 -6.74 -5.19 -2.58
N LEU A 104 -5.69 -4.83 -3.32
CA LEU A 104 -5.34 -3.47 -3.67
C LEU A 104 -5.73 -3.20 -5.12
N GLU A 105 -6.54 -2.17 -5.35
CA GLU A 105 -7.09 -1.82 -6.66
C GLU A 105 -6.86 -0.35 -6.94
N LEU A 106 -6.54 -0.04 -8.20
CA LEU A 106 -6.48 1.31 -8.74
C LEU A 106 -7.33 1.38 -9.99
N GLU A 107 -8.14 2.44 -10.10
CA GLU A 107 -8.95 2.75 -11.26
C GLU A 107 -8.72 4.22 -11.65
N ALA A 108 -8.63 4.52 -12.94
CA ALA A 108 -8.58 5.90 -13.41
C ALA A 108 -9.86 6.67 -13.04
N GLY A 109 -9.69 7.91 -12.63
CA GLY A 109 -10.79 8.83 -12.35
C GLY A 109 -11.33 9.50 -13.61
N GLN A 110 -12.41 10.27 -13.46
CA GLN A 110 -13.03 11.00 -14.57
C GLN A 110 -12.15 12.12 -15.13
N GLN A 111 -11.26 12.69 -14.31
CA GLN A 111 -10.35 13.74 -14.72
C GLN A 111 -8.97 13.15 -15.08
N PRO A 112 -8.30 13.65 -16.13
CA PRO A 112 -6.98 13.17 -16.52
C PRO A 112 -5.98 13.16 -15.36
N GLY A 113 -5.31 12.02 -15.17
CA GLY A 113 -4.29 11.83 -14.12
C GLY A 113 -4.85 11.68 -12.70
N THR A 114 -6.18 11.71 -12.50
CA THR A 114 -6.79 11.34 -11.21
C THR A 114 -7.02 9.83 -11.14
N PHE A 115 -7.00 9.29 -9.93
CA PHE A 115 -7.24 7.86 -9.71
C PHE A 115 -8.09 7.62 -8.45
N PHE A 116 -8.68 6.43 -8.36
CA PHE A 116 -9.29 5.89 -7.15
C PHE A 116 -8.46 4.69 -6.70
N LEU A 117 -7.91 4.78 -5.49
CA LEU A 117 -7.16 3.70 -4.87
C LEU A 117 -8.04 3.07 -3.78
N ARG A 118 -8.15 1.74 -3.79
CA ARG A 118 -8.97 0.97 -2.86
C ARG A 118 -8.15 -0.17 -2.28
N LEU A 119 -8.21 -0.32 -0.96
CA LEU A 119 -7.68 -1.48 -0.26
C LEU A 119 -8.84 -2.16 0.48
N SER A 120 -8.98 -3.46 0.27
CA SER A 120 -9.99 -4.28 0.93
C SER A 120 -9.37 -5.50 1.60
N GLU A 121 -9.97 -5.93 2.70
CA GLU A 121 -9.62 -7.14 3.44
C GLU A 121 -10.89 -7.94 3.65
N LYS A 122 -10.90 -9.18 3.17
CA LYS A 122 -11.93 -10.18 3.40
C LYS A 122 -11.48 -11.13 4.50
N SER A 123 -12.37 -11.41 5.45
CA SER A 123 -12.22 -12.46 6.45
C SER A 123 -13.59 -13.13 6.65
N GLY A 124 -13.79 -14.29 6.02
CA GLY A 124 -15.11 -14.94 5.95
C GLY A 124 -16.11 -14.05 5.21
N ASP A 125 -17.24 -13.76 5.86
CA ASP A 125 -18.30 -12.88 5.33
C ASP A 125 -18.03 -11.39 5.58
N ASN A 126 -17.06 -11.07 6.44
CA ASN A 126 -16.74 -9.68 6.76
C ASN A 126 -15.77 -9.09 5.72
N VAL A 127 -16.08 -7.89 5.22
CA VAL A 127 -15.24 -7.17 4.26
C VAL A 127 -14.99 -5.74 4.74
N LYS A 128 -13.74 -5.47 5.13
CA LYS A 128 -13.26 -4.10 5.40
C LYS A 128 -12.78 -3.46 4.11
N LYS A 129 -13.09 -2.18 3.91
CA LYS A 129 -12.67 -1.42 2.72
C LYS A 129 -12.26 0.00 3.11
N VAL A 130 -11.16 0.47 2.55
CA VAL A 130 -10.71 1.86 2.64
C VAL A 130 -10.41 2.34 1.23
N ASN A 131 -10.88 3.54 0.89
CA ASN A 131 -10.71 4.11 -0.44
C ASN A 131 -10.34 5.59 -0.37
N ILE A 132 -9.49 6.02 -1.29
CA ILE A 132 -9.10 7.42 -1.45
C ILE A 132 -9.08 7.77 -2.94
N SER A 133 -9.32 9.04 -3.26
CA SER A 133 -9.00 9.56 -4.59
C SER A 133 -7.60 10.17 -4.59
N LEU A 134 -6.80 9.84 -5.58
CA LEU A 134 -5.50 10.43 -5.83
C LEU A 134 -5.63 11.56 -6.84
N GLN A 135 -5.07 12.72 -6.47
CA GLN A 135 -4.84 13.82 -7.40
C GLN A 135 -3.60 13.53 -8.27
N PRO A 136 -3.43 14.19 -9.43
CA PRO A 136 -2.31 13.93 -10.32
C PRO A 136 -0.94 14.11 -9.63
N SER A 137 -0.82 15.11 -8.76
CA SER A 137 0.40 15.34 -7.98
C SER A 137 0.69 14.22 -6.97
N GLU A 138 -0.33 13.73 -6.27
CA GLU A 138 -0.20 12.61 -5.31
C GLU A 138 0.16 11.31 -6.04
N ALA A 139 -0.48 11.04 -7.17
CA ALA A 139 -0.15 9.90 -8.01
C ALA A 139 1.30 9.97 -8.50
N ARG A 140 1.77 11.15 -8.95
CA ARG A 140 3.16 11.32 -9.39
C ARG A 140 4.15 11.09 -8.25
N ILE A 141 3.90 11.64 -7.07
CA ILE A 141 4.73 11.41 -5.88
C ILE A 141 4.80 9.91 -5.57
N LEU A 142 3.66 9.22 -5.56
CA LEU A 142 3.62 7.79 -5.28
C LEU A 142 4.44 6.98 -6.29
N VAL A 143 4.28 7.24 -7.59
CA VAL A 143 5.07 6.59 -8.65
C VAL A 143 6.56 6.79 -8.42
N THR A 144 6.99 8.04 -8.16
CA THR A 144 8.40 8.36 -7.92
C THR A 144 8.95 7.65 -6.67
N LEU A 145 8.19 7.60 -5.58
CA LEU A 145 8.60 6.91 -4.36
C LEU A 145 8.72 5.40 -4.57
N LEU A 146 7.79 4.79 -5.31
CA LEU A 146 7.80 3.37 -5.60
C LEU A 146 8.95 2.98 -6.57
N GLU A 147 9.23 3.80 -7.58
CA GLU A 147 10.41 3.65 -8.45
C GLU A 147 11.70 3.68 -7.61
N ALA A 148 11.82 4.65 -6.69
CA ALA A 148 12.97 4.77 -5.81
C ALA A 148 13.05 3.67 -4.73
N ALA A 149 11.95 2.98 -4.43
CA ALA A 149 11.90 1.89 -3.47
C ALA A 149 12.49 0.58 -4.03
N ILE A 150 12.33 0.31 -5.33
CA ILE A 150 12.82 -0.92 -5.98
C ILE A 150 14.29 -1.22 -5.67
N PRO A 151 15.26 -0.32 -5.93
CA PRO A 151 16.68 -0.62 -5.67
C PRO A 151 16.93 -0.89 -4.18
N ARG A 152 16.25 -0.16 -3.29
CA ARG A 152 16.37 -0.34 -1.83
C ARG A 152 15.79 -1.65 -1.33
N ILE A 153 14.73 -2.16 -1.95
CA ILE A 153 14.14 -3.47 -1.65
C ILE A 153 15.04 -4.61 -2.14
N LEU A 154 15.76 -4.41 -3.24
CA LEU A 154 16.68 -5.41 -3.79
C LEU A 154 18.07 -5.36 -3.14
N ALA A 155 18.38 -4.26 -2.47
CA ALA A 155 19.74 -3.86 -2.11
C ALA A 155 20.65 -3.82 -3.34
N TRP A 156 20.19 -3.14 -4.40
CA TRP A 156 20.94 -2.76 -5.60
C TRP A 156 21.39 -1.30 -5.49
#